data_AF-A0A962AW33-F1
#
_entry.id   AF-A0A962AW33-F1
#
_cell.length_a   1.000
_cell.length_b   1.000
_cell.length_c   1.000
_cell.angle_alpha   90.00
_cell.angle_beta   90.00
_cell.angle_gamma   90.00
#
_symmetry.space_group_name_H-M   'P 1'
#
loop_
_entity.id
_entity.type
_entity.pdbx_description
1 polymer ?
#
loop_
_entity_poly.entity_id
_entity_poly.type
_entity_poly.pdbx_seq_one_letter_code
_entity_poly.pdbx_strand_id
1 'polypeptide(L)'
;AQARGAKIYAELVGYGMSGDAYHITAPSEDGDGAYRCMTAALKRSGLSAADIDYVNAHGTSTMADGIELQAVERVLGNSASKTSMSSTKSAIGHLLGA
;
A
#
# COMPACT_ATOMS: atom_id res chain seq x y z
N ALA A 1 19.25 0.28 -17.56
CA ALA A 1 18.44 1.34 -18.20
C ALA A 1 19.32 2.39 -18.88
N GLN A 2 20.29 2.96 -18.16
CA GLN A 2 21.19 4.02 -18.66
C GLN A 2 22.05 3.59 -19.86
N ALA A 3 22.72 2.43 -19.78
CA ALA A 3 23.60 1.94 -20.85
C ALA A 3 22.90 1.74 -22.21
N ARG A 4 21.58 1.46 -22.19
CA ARG A 4 20.75 1.29 -23.40
C ARG A 4 19.91 2.51 -23.75
N GLY A 5 20.12 3.65 -23.08
CA GLY A 5 19.37 4.90 -23.32
C GLY A 5 17.86 4.79 -23.05
N ALA A 6 17.42 3.88 -22.17
CA ALA A 6 16.01 3.69 -21.89
C ALA A 6 15.41 4.89 -21.15
N LYS A 7 14.18 5.28 -21.49
CA LYS A 7 13.39 6.21 -20.66
C LYS A 7 13.15 5.60 -19.28
N ILE A 8 13.46 6.35 -18.24
CA ILE A 8 13.24 5.98 -16.84
C ILE A 8 12.02 6.74 -16.35
N TYR A 9 11.00 6.02 -15.87
CA TYR A 9 9.77 6.63 -15.35
C TYR A 9 9.81 6.82 -13.83
N ALA A 10 10.27 5.78 -13.12
CA ALA A 10 10.43 5.75 -11.68
C ALA A 10 11.44 4.66 -11.32
N GLU A 11 11.83 4.62 -10.04
CA GLU A 11 12.63 3.56 -9.44
C GLU A 11 11.80 2.78 -8.40
N LEU A 12 11.84 1.44 -8.46
CA LEU A 12 11.21 0.60 -7.45
C LEU A 12 12.19 0.39 -6.30
N VAL A 13 12.01 1.17 -5.23
CA VAL A 13 12.96 1.21 -4.10
C VAL A 13 12.64 0.19 -3.00
N GLY A 14 11.39 -0.25 -2.86
CA GLY A 14 10.97 -1.14 -1.78
C GLY A 14 9.88 -2.12 -2.21
N TYR A 15 9.87 -3.30 -1.58
CA TYR A 15 8.84 -4.32 -1.76
C TYR A 15 8.63 -5.08 -0.44
N GLY A 16 7.37 -5.32 -0.10
CA GLY A 16 6.94 -6.02 1.11
C GLY A 16 5.89 -7.08 0.77
N MET A 17 5.92 -8.17 1.53
CA MET A 17 4.93 -9.23 1.45
C MET A 17 4.63 -9.74 2.86
N SER A 18 3.39 -10.13 3.08
CA SER A 18 2.92 -10.76 4.31
C SER A 18 1.72 -11.67 3.96
N GLY A 19 1.22 -12.38 4.96
CA GLY A 19 -0.06 -13.06 4.90
C GLY A 19 -0.81 -12.86 6.22
N ASP A 20 -2.14 -12.79 6.13
CA ASP A 20 -3.02 -12.62 7.29
C ASP A 20 -3.12 -13.91 8.12
N ALA A 21 -3.08 -15.07 7.47
CA ALA A 21 -3.26 -16.39 8.11
C ALA A 21 -4.54 -16.49 8.98
N TYR A 22 -5.60 -15.81 8.56
CA TYR A 22 -6.83 -15.63 9.34
C TYR A 22 -8.02 -16.41 8.77
N HIS A 23 -8.51 -16.05 7.59
CA HIS A 23 -9.68 -16.65 6.96
C HIS A 23 -9.50 -16.72 5.44
N ILE A 24 -10.21 -17.61 4.76
CA ILE A 24 -10.03 -17.89 3.32
C ILE A 24 -10.38 -16.69 2.41
N THR A 25 -11.32 -15.85 2.83
CA THR A 25 -11.81 -14.69 2.05
C THR A 25 -11.90 -13.40 2.87
N ALA A 26 -12.42 -13.47 4.09
CA ALA A 26 -12.46 -12.33 5.00
C ALA A 26 -11.06 -11.84 5.40
N PRO A 27 -10.83 -10.51 5.45
CA PRO A 27 -9.59 -9.94 5.96
C PRO A 27 -9.49 -10.10 7.47
N SER A 28 -8.26 -10.01 8.02
CA SER A 28 -8.08 -9.84 9.46
C SER A 28 -8.72 -8.53 9.94
N GLU A 29 -9.46 -8.56 11.05
CA GLU A 29 -10.16 -7.39 11.59
C GLU A 29 -9.22 -6.25 12.00
N ASP A 30 -7.98 -6.58 12.36
CA ASP A 30 -6.96 -5.63 12.81
C ASP A 30 -6.05 -5.10 11.69
N GLY A 31 -6.22 -5.60 10.45
CA GLY A 31 -5.40 -5.24 9.30
C GLY A 31 -3.90 -5.52 9.46
N ASP A 32 -3.49 -6.42 10.37
CA ASP A 32 -2.08 -6.61 10.72
C ASP A 32 -1.22 -7.08 9.54
N GLY A 33 -1.74 -7.95 8.67
CA GLY A 33 -1.00 -8.35 7.47
C GLY A 33 -0.74 -7.18 6.53
N ALA A 34 -1.73 -6.32 6.28
CA ALA A 34 -1.55 -5.11 5.48
C ALA A 34 -0.52 -4.15 6.12
N TYR A 35 -0.61 -3.94 7.44
CA TYR A 35 0.35 -3.14 8.21
C TYR A 35 1.79 -3.67 8.08
N ARG A 36 1.98 -4.99 8.26
CA ARG A 36 3.29 -5.63 8.11
C ARG A 36 3.82 -5.57 6.69
N CYS A 37 2.95 -5.72 5.68
CA CYS A 37 3.31 -5.61 4.27
C CYS A 37 3.91 -4.24 3.96
N MET A 38 3.18 -3.18 4.31
CA MET A 38 3.63 -1.80 4.10
C MET A 38 4.90 -1.47 4.91
N THR A 39 4.97 -1.92 6.17
CA THR A 39 6.16 -1.72 7.02
C THR A 39 7.39 -2.41 6.43
N ALA A 40 7.25 -3.62 5.88
CA ALA A 40 8.34 -4.33 5.21
C ALA A 40 8.81 -3.60 3.94
N ALA A 41 7.88 -3.03 3.16
CA ALA A 41 8.21 -2.25 1.97
C ALA A 41 9.00 -0.98 2.32
N LEU A 42 8.59 -0.23 3.35
CA LEU A 42 9.32 0.94 3.85
C LEU A 42 10.71 0.56 4.38
N LYS A 43 10.79 -0.52 5.17
CA LYS A 43 12.07 -1.02 5.67
C LYS A 43 13.02 -1.39 4.52
N ARG A 44 12.50 -1.95 3.43
CA ARG A 44 13.30 -2.33 2.26
C ARG A 44 13.76 -1.11 1.46
N SER A 45 12.93 -0.08 1.34
CA SER A 45 13.29 1.16 0.62
C SER A 45 14.24 2.05 1.42
N GLY A 46 14.30 1.91 2.74
CA GLY A 46 15.04 2.81 3.62
C GLY A 46 14.34 4.17 3.78
N LEU A 47 13.11 4.30 3.29
CA LEU A 47 12.28 5.49 3.48
C LEU A 47 11.54 5.43 4.82
N SER A 48 11.28 6.61 5.37
CA SER A 48 10.36 6.79 6.48
C SER A 48 8.93 7.02 5.98
N ALA A 49 7.96 6.90 6.88
CA ALA A 49 6.58 7.22 6.56
C ALA A 49 6.36 8.71 6.16
N ALA A 50 7.25 9.61 6.58
CA ALA A 50 7.20 11.02 6.21
C ALA A 50 7.64 11.30 4.77
N ASP A 51 8.29 10.33 4.12
CA ASP A 51 8.72 10.43 2.73
C ASP A 51 7.62 9.98 1.75
N ILE A 52 6.45 9.59 2.24
CA ILE A 52 5.33 9.10 1.41
C ILE A 52 4.35 10.22 1.10
N ASP A 53 4.35 10.66 -0.15
CA ASP A 53 3.44 11.70 -0.66
C ASP A 53 2.05 11.14 -1.00
N TYR A 54 2.01 9.94 -1.61
CA TYR A 54 0.78 9.36 -2.16
C TYR A 54 0.70 7.85 -1.98
N VAL A 55 -0.49 7.37 -1.61
CA VAL A 55 -0.86 5.96 -1.54
C VAL A 55 -1.97 5.66 -2.55
N ASN A 56 -1.69 4.76 -3.49
CA ASN A 56 -2.74 4.13 -4.29
C ASN A 56 -3.25 2.90 -3.53
N ALA A 57 -4.44 3.01 -2.95
CA ALA A 57 -5.00 1.98 -2.08
C ALA A 57 -5.44 0.74 -2.85
N HIS A 58 -5.50 -0.40 -2.15
CA HIS A 58 -6.25 -1.56 -2.60
C HIS A 58 -7.72 -1.20 -2.79
N GLY A 59 -8.38 -0.56 -1.82
CA GLY A 59 -9.65 0.16 -1.89
C GLY A 59 -10.65 -0.43 -2.88
N THR A 60 -11.31 -1.51 -2.50
CA THR A 60 -12.18 -2.31 -3.38
C THR A 60 -13.65 -2.00 -3.23
N SER A 61 -14.01 -0.97 -2.46
CA SER A 61 -15.38 -0.61 -2.14
C SER A 61 -16.11 -1.72 -1.38
N THR A 62 -15.41 -2.35 -0.42
CA THR A 62 -15.96 -3.38 0.46
C THR A 62 -15.83 -2.98 1.94
N MET A 63 -16.35 -3.80 2.85
CA MET A 63 -16.18 -3.59 4.30
C MET A 63 -14.70 -3.55 4.72
N ALA A 64 -13.79 -4.11 3.91
CA ALA A 64 -12.36 -4.13 4.17
C ALA A 64 -11.69 -2.76 3.98
N ASP A 65 -12.32 -1.80 3.29
CA ASP A 65 -11.72 -0.48 3.04
C ASP A 65 -11.43 0.28 4.35
N GLY A 66 -12.26 0.08 5.39
CA GLY A 66 -12.01 0.64 6.72
C GLY A 66 -10.82 0.00 7.43
N ILE A 67 -10.61 -1.31 7.23
CA ILE A 67 -9.48 -2.05 7.80
C ILE A 67 -8.17 -1.60 7.13
N GLU A 68 -8.18 -1.43 5.81
CA GLU A 68 -7.04 -0.88 5.08
C GLU A 68 -6.70 0.54 5.55
N LEU A 69 -7.69 1.41 5.69
CA LEU A 69 -7.49 2.78 6.16
C LEU A 69 -6.79 2.80 7.53
N GLN A 70 -7.28 1.99 8.49
CA GLN A 70 -6.66 1.88 9.81
C GLN A 70 -5.21 1.39 9.74
N ALA A 71 -4.91 0.41 8.88
CA ALA A 71 -3.55 -0.07 8.69
C ALA A 71 -2.64 1.02 8.10
N VAL A 72 -3.14 1.80 7.14
CA VAL A 72 -2.40 2.92 6.53
C VAL A 72 -2.15 4.02 7.56
N GLU A 73 -3.16 4.41 8.34
CA GLU A 73 -3.00 5.40 9.41
C GLU A 73 -1.97 4.96 10.45
N ARG A 74 -1.94 3.67 10.82
CA ARG A 74 -0.92 3.10 11.71
C ARG A 74 0.49 3.15 11.13
N VAL A 75 0.65 2.91 9.83
CA VAL A 75 1.98 2.99 9.16
C VAL A 75 2.43 4.45 9.02
N LEU A 76 1.53 5.33 8.62
CA LEU A 76 1.85 6.73 8.36
C LEU A 76 2.03 7.55 9.64
N GLY A 77 1.32 7.19 10.71
CA GLY A 77 1.32 7.92 11.97
C GLY A 77 1.04 9.40 11.76
N ASN A 78 1.91 10.27 12.29
CA ASN A 78 1.76 11.72 12.19
C ASN A 78 1.83 12.24 10.73
N SER A 79 2.39 11.46 9.81
CA SER A 79 2.49 11.84 8.39
C SER A 79 1.16 11.70 7.64
N ALA A 80 0.16 10.99 8.19
CA ALA A 80 -1.11 10.73 7.53
C ALA A 80 -1.83 12.01 7.07
N SER A 81 -1.72 13.11 7.84
CA SER A 81 -2.32 14.41 7.51
C SER A 81 -1.73 15.10 6.28
N LYS A 82 -0.54 14.67 5.82
CA LYS A 82 0.17 15.23 4.66
C LYS A 82 0.18 14.31 3.45
N THR A 83 -0.17 13.04 3.64
CA THR A 83 -0.20 12.03 2.58
C THR A 83 -1.57 12.00 1.91
N SER A 84 -1.58 11.99 0.58
CA SER A 84 -2.82 11.78 -0.18
C SER A 84 -3.08 10.28 -0.38
N MET A 85 -4.33 9.84 -0.25
CA MET A 85 -4.72 8.46 -0.55
C MET A 85 -5.96 8.42 -1.45
N SER A 86 -5.93 7.58 -2.48
CA SER A 86 -7.09 7.30 -3.33
C SER A 86 -7.05 5.88 -3.89
N SER A 87 -8.17 5.41 -4.44
CA SER A 87 -8.24 4.14 -5.19
C SER A 87 -8.71 4.40 -6.61
N THR A 88 -7.90 4.00 -7.59
CA THR A 88 -8.25 4.07 -9.02
C THR A 88 -9.35 3.08 -9.40
N LYS A 89 -9.63 2.07 -8.56
CA LYS A 89 -10.75 1.15 -8.75
C LYS A 89 -12.10 1.86 -8.71
N SER A 90 -12.19 3.04 -8.10
CA SER A 90 -13.38 3.91 -8.18
C SER A 90 -13.73 4.32 -9.62
N ALA A 91 -12.75 4.41 -10.51
CA ALA A 91 -12.95 4.85 -11.89
C ALA A 91 -13.12 3.69 -12.87
N ILE A 92 -12.43 2.57 -12.64
CA ILE A 92 -12.31 1.48 -13.62
C ILE A 92 -12.72 0.10 -13.09
N GLY A 93 -13.16 0.00 -11.83
CA GLY A 93 -13.48 -1.26 -11.17
C GLY A 93 -12.25 -2.06 -10.73
N HIS A 94 -12.49 -3.28 -10.23
CA HIS A 94 -11.43 -4.16 -9.74
C HIS A 94 -10.99 -5.14 -10.82
N LEU A 95 -9.78 -4.95 -11.35
CA LEU A 95 -9.19 -5.79 -12.41
C LEU A 95 -8.56 -7.11 -11.91
N LEU A 96 -8.93 -7.54 -10.70
CA LEU A 96 -8.40 -8.74 -10.05
C LEU A 96 -6.86 -8.75 -9.99
N GLY A 97 -6.19 -9.59 -10.79
CA GLY A 97 -4.73 -9.78 -10.77
C GLY A 97 -3.93 -9.01 -11.83
N ALA A 98 -4.58 -8.13 -12.60
CA ALA A 98 -3.96 -7.36 -13.68
C ALA A 98 -3.46 -5.97 -13.24
#